data_AF-A0A3D0MWZ4-F1
#
_entry.id   AF-A0A3D0MWZ4-F1
#
_cell.length_a   1.000
_cell.length_b   1.000
_cell.length_c   1.000
_cell.angle_alpha   90.00
_cell.angle_beta   90.00
_cell.angle_gamma   90.00
#
_symmetry.space_group_name_H-M   'P 1'
#
loop_
_entity.id
_entity.type
_entity.pdbx_description
1 polymer ?
#
loop_
_entity_poly.entity_id
_entity_poly.type
_entity_poly.pdbx_seq_one_letter_code
_entity_poly.pdbx_strand_id
1 'polypeptide(L)' 'MANTIKTKKFIKWLKNKGLIFISQKGAHQKWNYPNNPLNRPVIIKSNLDDIPINHITTNLQTLGIDKKTFLSEINQI' A
#
# COMPACT_ATOMS: atom_id res chain seq x y z
N MET A 1 -13.45 -14.58 5.63
CA MET A 1 -12.10 -13.97 5.84
C MET A 1 -12.28 -12.46 5.74
N ALA A 2 -11.72 -11.66 6.64
CA ALA A 2 -11.87 -10.20 6.57
C ALA A 2 -11.30 -9.70 5.22
N ASN A 3 -12.14 -9.08 4.39
CA ASN A 3 -11.77 -8.59 3.06
C ASN A 3 -11.05 -7.24 3.10
N THR A 4 -10.65 -6.79 4.29
CA THR A 4 -10.10 -5.46 4.55
C THR A 4 -8.84 -5.54 5.42
N ILE A 5 -7.98 -4.53 5.29
CA ILE A 5 -6.71 -4.41 6.01
C ILE A 5 -6.62 -3.02 6.61
N LYS A 6 -6.22 -2.94 7.88
CA LYS A 6 -6.02 -1.66 8.56
C LYS A 6 -5.05 -0.77 7.78
N THR A 7 -5.45 0.46 7.49
CA THR A 7 -4.65 1.43 6.73
C THR A 7 -3.27 1.64 7.35
N LYS A 8 -3.20 1.73 8.68
CA LYS A 8 -1.95 1.85 9.42
C LYS A 8 -0.99 0.67 9.18
N LYS A 9 -1.50 -0.57 9.12
CA LYS A 9 -0.68 -1.76 8.80
C LYS A 9 -0.17 -1.70 7.37
N PHE A 10 -1.02 -1.32 6.42
CA PHE A 10 -0.62 -1.19 5.02
C PHE A 10 0.47 -0.10 4.84
N ILE A 11 0.32 1.06 5.47
CA ILE A 11 1.34 2.12 5.46
C ILE A 11 2.67 1.63 6.06
N LYS A 12 2.63 0.90 7.18
CA LYS A 12 3.84 0.33 7.79
C LYS A 12 4.52 -0.66 6.83
N TRP A 13 3.73 -1.50 6.15
CA TRP A 13 4.25 -2.41 5.13
C TRP A 13 4.89 -1.67 3.95
N LEU A 14 4.27 -0.59 3.43
CA LEU A 14 4.85 0.23 2.37
C LEU A 14 6.20 0.83 2.78
N LYS A 15 6.31 1.32 4.01
CA LYS A 15 7.58 1.83 4.57
C LYS A 15 8.64 0.73 4.67
N ASN A 16 8.27 -0.47 5.14
CA ASN A 16 9.19 -1.62 5.20
C ASN A 16 9.68 -2.05 3.81
N LYS A 17 8.85 -1.86 2.78
CA LYS A 17 9.26 -2.08 1.39
C LYS A 17 10.19 -1.01 0.83
N GLY A 18 10.37 0.11 1.53
CA GLY A 18 11.22 1.23 1.11
C GLY A 18 10.47 2.35 0.38
N LEU A 19 9.13 2.32 0.37
CA LEU A 19 8.35 3.42 -0.18
C LEU A 19 8.26 4.56 0.83
N ILE A 20 8.34 5.79 0.31
CA ILE A 20 8.16 7.01 1.07
C ILE A 20 6.87 7.72 0.67
N PHE A 21 6.34 8.48 1.61
CA PHE A 21 5.25 9.40 1.34
C PHE A 21 5.76 10.55 0.47
N ILE A 22 5.09 10.81 -0.66
CA ILE A 22 5.46 11.86 -1.61
C ILE A 22 4.57 13.09 -1.41
N SER A 23 3.26 12.90 -1.43
CA SER A 23 2.29 13.99 -1.30
C SER A 23 0.90 13.48 -0.96
N GLN A 24 0.03 14.38 -0.50
CA GLN A 24 -1.37 14.08 -0.24
C GLN A 24 -2.27 15.08 -0.96
N LYS A 25 -3.33 14.59 -1.61
CA LYS A 25 -4.40 15.41 -2.19
C LYS A 25 -5.74 14.96 -1.61
N GLY A 26 -6.30 15.76 -0.71
CA GLY A 26 -7.48 15.39 0.06
C GLY A 26 -7.21 14.13 0.90
N ALA A 27 -8.02 13.09 0.72
CA ALA A 27 -7.82 11.80 1.38
C ALA A 27 -6.84 10.85 0.67
N HIS A 28 -6.30 11.22 -0.50
CA HIS A 28 -5.42 10.36 -1.27
C HIS A 28 -3.96 10.66 -0.98
N GLN A 29 -3.25 9.70 -0.40
CA GLN A 29 -1.80 9.76 -0.20
C GLN A 29 -1.07 9.04 -1.33
N LYS A 30 -0.04 9.68 -1.86
CA LYS A 30 0.84 9.17 -2.91
C LYS A 30 2.12 8.65 -2.28
N TRP A 31 2.46 7.40 -2.59
CA TRP A 31 3.64 6.70 -2.11
C TRP A 31 4.48 6.22 -3.29
N ASN A 32 5.80 6.39 -3.20
CA ASN A 32 6.73 5.92 -4.24
C ASN A 32 8.12 5.63 -3.66
N TYR A 33 8.95 4.93 -4.43
CA TYR A 33 10.36 4.78 -4.13
C TYR A 33 11.11 6.11 -4.35
N PRO A 34 12.04 6.48 -3.45
CA PRO A 34 12.81 7.72 -3.58
C PRO A 34 13.78 7.69 -4.76
N ASN A 35 14.46 6.56 -4.98
CA ASN A 35 15.58 6.47 -5.94
C ASN A 35 15.20 5.77 -7.26
N ASN A 36 14.08 5.06 -7.30
CA ASN A 36 13.60 4.37 -8.50
C ASN A 36 12.08 4.47 -8.58
N PRO A 37 11.53 5.62 -8.98
CA PRO A 37 10.10 5.87 -8.93
C PRO A 37 9.34 4.88 -9.81
N LEU A 38 8.30 4.29 -9.26
CA LEU A 38 7.34 3.47 -9.99
C LEU A 38 6.67 4.30 -11.09
N ASN A 39 6.47 3.70 -12.26
CA ASN A 39 5.69 4.29 -13.36
C ASN A 39 4.28 4.70 -12.91
N ARG A 40 3.69 3.94 -11.98
CA ARG A 40 2.46 4.31 -11.30
C ARG A 40 2.76 4.37 -9.79
N PRO A 41 2.56 5.51 -9.14
CA PRO A 41 2.74 5.59 -7.70
C PRO A 41 1.61 4.82 -6.98
N VAL A 42 1.91 4.31 -5.79
CA VAL A 42 0.92 3.67 -4.93
C VAL A 42 0.03 4.77 -4.33
N ILE A 43 -1.28 4.70 -4.60
CA ILE A 43 -2.26 5.63 -4.06
C ILE A 43 -3.09 4.92 -2.99
N ILE A 44 -3.14 5.50 -1.80
CA ILE A 44 -3.95 5.00 -0.68
C ILE A 44 -4.91 6.08 -0.20
N LYS A 45 -6.11 5.67 0.23
CA LYS A 45 -7.05 6.56 0.92
C LYS A 45 -6.76 6.53 2.42
N SER A 46 -6.19 7.60 2.95
CA SER A 46 -5.78 7.68 4.36
C SER A 46 -6.93 7.97 5.33
N ASN A 47 -8.09 8.38 4.83
CA ASN A 47 -9.29 8.62 5.64
C ASN A 47 -10.08 7.36 6.01
N LEU A 48 -9.72 6.21 5.43
CA LEU A 48 -10.33 4.93 5.76
C LEU A 48 -9.53 4.27 6.87
N ASP A 49 -10.18 3.75 7.91
CA ASP A 49 -9.51 2.91 8.91
C ASP A 49 -9.09 1.55 8.33
N ASP A 50 -9.90 1.04 7.40
CA ASP A 50 -9.76 -0.27 6.77
C ASP A 50 -9.86 -0.15 5.25
N ILE A 51 -8.85 -0.66 4.53
CA ILE A 51 -8.76 -0.65 3.08
C ILE A 51 -9.20 -2.03 2.56
N PRO A 52 -10.17 -2.12 1.65
CA PRO A 52 -10.52 -3.39 1.04
C PRO A 52 -9.35 -3.93 0.19
N ILE A 53 -9.11 -5.23 0.26
CA ILE A 53 -8.00 -5.92 -0.43
C ILE A 53 -8.05 -5.67 -1.94
N ASN A 54 -9.24 -5.51 -2.53
CA ASN A 54 -9.39 -5.21 -3.95
C ASN A 54 -8.73 -3.89 -4.36
N HIS A 55 -8.77 -2.87 -3.49
CA HIS A 55 -8.05 -1.60 -3.72
C HIS A 55 -6.53 -1.75 -3.58
N ILE A 56 -6.08 -2.68 -2.75
CA ILE A 56 -4.65 -2.97 -2.57
C ILE A 56 -4.12 -3.77 -3.77
N THR A 57 -4.91 -4.67 -4.34
CA THR A 57 -4.49 -5.60 -5.39
C THR A 57 -3.91 -4.89 -6.62
N THR A 58 -4.50 -3.77 -7.05
CA THR A 58 -3.99 -2.97 -8.18
C THR A 58 -2.65 -2.29 -7.85
N ASN A 59 -2.47 -1.84 -6.60
CA ASN A 59 -1.21 -1.31 -6.12
C ASN A 59 -0.14 -2.42 -6.05
N LEU A 60 -0.50 -3.64 -5.65
CA LEU A 60 0.41 -4.78 -5.60
C LEU A 60 0.92 -5.19 -6.99
N GLN A 61 0.04 -5.18 -8.00
CA GLN A 61 0.44 -5.40 -9.39
C GLN A 61 1.48 -4.38 -9.85
N THR A 62 1.31 -3.11 -9.45
CA THR A 62 2.27 -2.03 -9.74
C THR A 62 3.62 -2.24 -9.06
N LEU A 63 3.60 -2.86 -7.86
CA LEU A 63 4.80 -3.25 -7.12
C LEU A 63 5.41 -4.57 -7.58
N GLY A 64 4.76 -5.30 -8.49
CA GLY A 64 5.18 -6.65 -8.90
C GLY A 64 5.06 -7.70 -7.80
N ILE A 65 4.18 -7.48 -6.80
CA ILE A 65 4.03 -8.37 -5.64
C ILE A 65 2.73 -9.17 -5.78
N ASP A 66 2.81 -10.49 -5.59
CA ASP A 66 1.62 -11.33 -5.56
C ASP A 66 0.81 -11.12 -4.26
N LYS A 67 -0.51 -11.28 -4.36
CA LYS A 67 -1.42 -11.17 -3.21
C LYS A 67 -1.05 -12.13 -2.07
N LYS A 68 -0.61 -13.36 -2.35
CA LYS A 68 -0.21 -14.33 -1.33
C LYS A 68 1.03 -13.86 -0.58
N THR A 69 2.04 -13.37 -1.30
CA THR A 69 3.26 -12.80 -0.72
C THR A 69 2.92 -11.65 0.21
N PHE A 70 2.09 -10.71 -0.27
CA PHE A 70 1.62 -9.59 0.54
C PHE A 70 0.89 -10.03 1.82
N LEU A 71 -0.04 -11.00 1.72
CA LEU A 71 -0.77 -11.50 2.88
C LEU A 71 0.15 -12.20 3.90
N SER A 72 1.17 -12.91 3.43
CA SER A 72 2.19 -13.51 4.30
C SER A 72 2.99 -12.43 5.03
N GLU A 73 3.45 -11.42 4.31
CA GLU A 73 4.27 -10.33 4.87
C GLU A 73 3.49 -9.46 5.86
N ILE A 74 2.23 -9.14 5.57
CA ILE A 74 1.43 -8.27 6.45
C ILE A 74 0.98 -8.95 7.74
N ASN A 75 0.91 -10.29 7.75
CA ASN A 75 0.66 -11.07 8.95
C ASN A 75 1.88 -11.09 9.89
N GLN A 76 3.07 -10.79 9.38
CA GLN A 76 4.31 -10.70 10.17
C GLN A 76 4.58 -9.27 10.72
N ILE A 77 3.69 -8.30 10.49
CA ILE A 77 3.83 -6.87 10.86
C ILE A 77 2.91 -6.44 12.01
#